data_AF-A0ABD6U6G3-F1
#
_entry.id   AF-A0ABD6U6G3-F1
#
_cell.length_a   1.000
_cell.length_b   1.000
_cell.length_c   1.000
_cell.angle_alpha   90.00
_cell.angle_beta   90.00
_cell.angle_gamma   90.00
#
_symmetry.space_group_name_H-M   'P 1'
#
loop_
_entity.id
_entity.type
_entity.pdbx_description
1 polymer ?
#
loop_
_entity_poly.entity_id
_entity_poly.type
_entity_poly.pdbx_seq_one_letter_code
_entity_poly.pdbx_strand_id
1 'polypeptide(L)'
;MKYGIIDYSYGSAATYGTVNKYYVNIGNDMQSLAIEQLYLRLGIEEGDIVRVGYHELRTYDSHYVILPMNMFGSKDEIFPLSPYIIPLYIGFNYVSGKIAANHPHLKPYEPIGCRDEYTLRVMRGAGIEAYLSGCLTLTLPRRRPPANARRVFLVDVPEGLETHIPEALMGDVEYLAHEVELDQQFSGRDVFKATREYARFILNRYAEEAALVVTSRLHCAAPCMALGIPVILVKDNVDINLSWLDKFAKIHTRETFADINWQPQSLDLEALKEQMFGIFAEQLQALVRSREALYELSSFFEERERAPYNNRLAGQLAVGMASLQRKSLRYAIWGAGAGGTLAHLLIQETYPDYRMVAIVDGFETGGFFGLDIRHPDSLAELDYDFLFICTYSGREEARRKLLELGREEGKDYMFLVSHVVNTRHGASEDFKSQLARFIGQRQ
;
A
#
# COMPACT_ATOMS: atom_id res chain seq x y z
N MET A 1 -0.38 -1.67 -17.25
CA MET A 1 -0.47 -1.08 -15.88
C MET A 1 -1.76 -0.26 -15.78
N LYS A 2 -2.28 0.03 -14.57
CA LYS A 2 -3.51 0.84 -14.38
C LYS A 2 -3.28 2.07 -13.51
N TYR A 3 -4.20 3.04 -13.58
CA TYR A 3 -4.20 4.25 -12.75
C TYR A 3 -5.15 4.08 -11.58
N GLY A 4 -4.66 4.28 -10.36
CA GLY A 4 -5.40 4.01 -9.14
C GLY A 4 -6.14 5.24 -8.61
N ILE A 5 -7.30 5.02 -8.01
CA ILE A 5 -7.96 5.98 -7.11
C ILE A 5 -8.32 5.23 -5.82
N ILE A 6 -8.00 5.84 -4.67
CA ILE A 6 -8.41 5.27 -3.38
C ILE A 6 -9.92 5.47 -3.23
N ASP A 7 -10.63 4.38 -2.95
CA ASP A 7 -12.01 4.42 -2.51
C ASP A 7 -12.03 4.36 -0.98
N TYR A 8 -12.41 5.47 -0.36
CA TYR A 8 -12.37 5.60 1.09
C TYR A 8 -13.62 4.98 1.69
N SER A 9 -13.50 3.69 2.00
CA SER A 9 -14.47 2.96 2.80
C SER A 9 -14.40 3.41 4.28
N TYR A 10 -14.67 4.67 4.60
CA TYR A 10 -14.81 5.06 6.00
C TYR A 10 -16.23 4.74 6.47
N GLY A 11 -16.35 3.53 7.00
CA GLY A 11 -17.19 3.23 8.13
C GLY A 11 -16.27 2.87 9.29
N SER A 12 -15.72 3.85 10.01
CA SER A 12 -15.14 3.49 11.30
C SER A 12 -16.29 3.04 12.18
N ALA A 13 -16.45 1.73 12.37
CA ALA A 13 -17.27 1.21 13.45
C ALA A 13 -16.64 1.71 14.75
N ALA A 14 -17.09 2.87 15.22
CA ALA A 14 -16.80 3.31 16.57
C ALA A 14 -17.78 2.52 17.45
N THR A 15 -17.26 1.54 18.18
CA THR A 15 -18.05 0.79 19.16
C THR A 15 -18.24 1.68 20.39
N TYR A 16 -19.26 2.53 20.36
CA TYR A 16 -19.75 3.24 21.54
C TYR A 16 -20.83 2.40 22.22
N GLY A 17 -20.41 1.46 23.08
CA GLY A 17 -21.34 0.55 23.76
C GLY A 17 -21.85 -0.58 22.84
N THR A 18 -23.14 -0.91 22.90
CA THR A 18 -23.76 -2.04 22.16
C THR A 18 -24.19 -1.71 20.72
N VAL A 19 -23.93 -0.48 20.24
CA VAL A 19 -24.30 -0.03 18.88
C VAL A 19 -23.03 0.41 18.16
N ASN A 20 -22.61 -0.29 17.09
CA ASN A 20 -21.57 0.25 16.21
C ASN A 20 -22.19 1.37 15.37
N LYS A 21 -21.60 2.57 15.44
CA LYS A 21 -21.98 3.74 14.65
C LYS A 21 -21.03 3.88 13.46
N TYR A 22 -21.53 4.31 12.30
CA TYR A 22 -20.75 4.54 11.09
C TYR A 22 -20.63 6.04 10.84
N TYR A 23 -19.42 6.56 10.61
CA TYR A 23 -19.21 7.96 10.23
C TYR A 23 -18.74 8.04 8.79
N VAL A 24 -19.46 8.79 7.97
CA VAL A 24 -19.08 9.10 6.59
C VAL A 24 -18.51 10.51 6.54
N ASN A 25 -17.37 10.68 5.87
CA ASN A 25 -16.72 11.97 5.66
C ASN A 25 -16.45 12.20 4.17
N ILE A 26 -17.17 13.14 3.55
CA ILE A 26 -17.05 13.41 2.11
C ILE A 26 -15.75 14.13 1.73
N GLY A 27 -14.97 14.62 2.70
CA GLY A 27 -13.66 15.24 2.44
C GLY A 27 -12.65 14.25 1.84
N ASN A 28 -12.81 12.97 2.12
CA ASN A 28 -12.06 11.90 1.46
C ASN A 28 -12.47 11.75 -0.01
N ASP A 29 -13.77 11.77 -0.29
CA ASP A 29 -14.29 11.75 -1.66
C ASP A 29 -13.84 12.98 -2.46
N MET A 30 -13.77 14.18 -1.84
CA MET A 30 -13.24 15.38 -2.48
C MET A 30 -11.79 15.22 -2.97
N GLN A 31 -10.96 14.47 -2.23
CA GLN A 31 -9.61 14.13 -2.67
C GLN A 31 -9.63 13.20 -3.88
N SER A 32 -10.51 12.19 -3.88
CA SER A 32 -10.68 11.28 -5.01
C SER A 32 -11.21 12.01 -6.26
N LEU A 33 -12.13 12.97 -6.10
CA LEU A 33 -12.60 13.84 -7.19
C LEU A 33 -11.47 14.70 -7.78
N ALA A 34 -10.52 15.15 -6.96
CA ALA A 34 -9.36 15.88 -7.46
C ALA A 34 -8.40 14.99 -8.28
N ILE A 35 -8.26 13.72 -7.91
CA ILE A 35 -7.52 12.73 -8.71
C ILE A 35 -8.23 12.47 -10.04
N GLU A 36 -9.56 12.33 -10.04
CA GLU A 36 -10.35 12.21 -11.27
C GLU A 36 -10.12 13.41 -12.21
N GLN A 37 -10.08 14.63 -11.66
CA GLN A 37 -9.79 15.83 -12.46
C GLN A 37 -8.35 15.86 -13.00
N LEU A 38 -7.37 15.40 -12.21
CA LEU A 38 -6.00 15.21 -12.68
C LEU A 38 -5.97 14.25 -13.88
N TYR A 39 -6.63 13.11 -13.77
CA TYR A 39 -6.68 12.08 -14.83
C TYR A 39 -7.42 12.57 -16.08
N LEU A 40 -8.56 13.23 -15.91
CA LEU A 40 -9.30 13.84 -17.01
C LEU A 40 -8.43 14.82 -17.79
N ARG A 41 -7.67 15.68 -17.09
CA ARG A 41 -6.79 16.67 -17.72
C ARG A 41 -5.58 16.05 -18.40
N LEU A 42 -5.12 14.89 -17.93
CA LEU A 42 -4.07 14.09 -18.56
C LEU A 42 -4.56 13.23 -19.73
N GLY A 43 -5.87 13.16 -19.96
CA GLY A 43 -6.46 12.33 -21.01
C GLY A 43 -6.43 10.83 -20.69
N ILE A 44 -6.38 10.45 -19.41
CA ILE A 44 -6.46 9.05 -18.98
C ILE A 44 -7.90 8.55 -19.16
N GLU A 45 -8.06 7.43 -19.86
CA GLU A 45 -9.39 6.85 -20.13
C GLU A 45 -9.96 6.14 -18.90
N GLU A 46 -11.29 6.17 -18.74
CA GLU A 46 -11.98 5.51 -17.61
C GLU A 46 -11.67 4.00 -17.54
N GLY A 47 -11.46 3.34 -18.69
CA GLY A 47 -11.08 1.92 -18.75
C GLY A 47 -9.69 1.60 -18.19
N ASP A 48 -8.84 2.61 -18.00
CA ASP A 48 -7.51 2.48 -17.40
C ASP A 48 -7.47 2.87 -15.92
N ILE A 49 -8.60 3.32 -15.38
CA ILE A 49 -8.73 3.68 -13.97
C ILE A 49 -9.27 2.48 -13.19
N VAL A 50 -8.58 2.15 -12.09
CA VAL A 50 -9.03 1.17 -11.11
C VAL A 50 -9.21 1.84 -9.77
N ARG A 51 -10.26 1.44 -9.05
CA ARG A 51 -10.49 1.89 -7.68
C ARG A 51 -10.02 0.83 -6.71
N VAL A 52 -9.23 1.24 -5.72
CA VAL A 52 -8.67 0.35 -4.70
C VAL A 52 -9.28 0.75 -3.36
N GLY A 53 -9.93 -0.19 -2.68
CA GLY A 53 -10.50 0.09 -1.36
C GLY A 53 -9.40 0.45 -0.36
N TYR A 54 -9.66 1.45 0.49
CA TYR A 54 -8.69 1.90 1.50
C TYR A 54 -8.16 0.75 2.38
N HIS A 55 -9.03 -0.16 2.83
CA HIS A 55 -8.64 -1.32 3.64
C HIS A 55 -8.00 -2.45 2.84
N GLU A 56 -8.07 -2.40 1.51
CA GLU A 56 -7.49 -3.39 0.59
C GLU A 56 -6.06 -3.01 0.19
N LEU A 57 -5.58 -1.80 0.51
CA LEU A 57 -4.27 -1.31 0.11
C LEU A 57 -3.10 -2.26 0.47
N ARG A 58 -3.20 -2.99 1.58
CA ARG A 58 -2.19 -3.99 1.99
C ARG A 58 -2.32 -5.30 1.20
N THR A 59 -3.54 -5.71 0.88
CA THR A 59 -3.87 -7.07 0.37
C THR A 59 -4.22 -7.10 -1.12
N TYR A 60 -4.27 -5.95 -1.78
CA TYR A 60 -4.62 -5.82 -3.20
C TYR A 60 -3.69 -6.69 -4.07
N ASP A 61 -4.23 -7.49 -4.98
CA ASP A 61 -3.46 -8.48 -5.75
C ASP A 61 -3.89 -8.57 -7.22
N SER A 62 -4.58 -7.54 -7.72
CA SER A 62 -5.27 -7.60 -9.01
C SER A 62 -4.39 -7.18 -10.20
N HIS A 63 -3.99 -5.91 -10.29
CA HIS A 63 -3.17 -5.40 -11.40
C HIS A 63 -2.07 -4.50 -10.85
N TYR A 64 -0.94 -4.37 -11.52
CA TYR A 64 0.00 -3.30 -11.18
C TYR A 64 -0.66 -1.93 -11.38
N VAL A 65 -0.70 -1.12 -10.31
CA VAL A 65 -1.42 0.15 -10.25
C VAL A 65 -0.52 1.28 -9.76
N ILE A 66 -0.48 2.39 -10.50
CA ILE A 66 0.12 3.63 -9.99
C ILE A 66 -0.94 4.39 -9.20
N LEU A 67 -0.66 4.67 -7.94
CA LEU A 67 -1.65 5.18 -6.99
C LEU A 67 -1.22 6.53 -6.38
N PRO A 68 -1.85 7.65 -6.76
CA PRO A 68 -1.68 8.93 -6.06
C PRO A 68 -2.20 8.85 -4.61
N MET A 69 -1.28 8.92 -3.66
CA MET A 69 -1.52 8.86 -2.22
C MET A 69 -1.86 10.25 -1.66
N ASN A 70 -2.97 10.83 -2.10
CA ASN A 70 -3.51 12.08 -1.55
C ASN A 70 -4.44 11.78 -0.37
N MET A 71 -3.84 11.55 0.80
CA MET A 71 -4.54 11.00 1.96
C MET A 71 -4.03 11.48 3.33
N PHE A 72 -4.88 11.27 4.33
CA PHE A 72 -4.55 11.36 5.76
C PHE A 72 -4.14 9.97 6.27
N GLY A 73 -2.84 9.74 6.44
CA GLY A 73 -2.28 8.51 7.00
C GLY A 73 -2.21 8.60 8.52
N SER A 74 -3.26 8.16 9.21
CA SER A 74 -3.22 8.02 10.68
C SER A 74 -3.12 6.58 11.16
N LYS A 75 -3.07 5.60 10.26
CA LYS A 75 -3.12 4.19 10.63
C LYS A 75 -2.06 3.36 9.93
N ASP A 76 -1.21 2.69 10.72
CA ASP A 76 -0.21 1.72 10.26
C ASP A 76 -0.86 0.48 9.58
N GLU A 77 -2.19 0.34 9.65
CA GLU A 77 -2.93 -0.82 9.15
C GLU A 77 -2.83 -1.03 7.64
N ILE A 78 -2.67 0.04 6.84
CA ILE A 78 -2.55 -0.06 5.38
C ILE A 78 -1.13 -0.40 4.92
N PHE A 79 -0.14 -0.31 5.82
CA PHE A 79 1.28 -0.44 5.48
C PHE A 79 1.91 -1.74 5.99
N PRO A 80 2.77 -2.44 5.22
CA PRO A 80 3.22 -2.05 3.88
C PRO A 80 2.10 -2.17 2.84
N LEU A 81 2.17 -1.35 1.79
CA LEU A 81 1.27 -1.49 0.65
C LEU A 81 1.55 -2.81 -0.07
N SER A 82 0.55 -3.31 -0.78
CA SER A 82 0.71 -4.43 -1.71
C SER A 82 1.85 -4.17 -2.72
N PRO A 83 2.62 -5.21 -3.13
CA PRO A 83 3.60 -5.10 -4.21
C PRO A 83 3.02 -4.73 -5.57
N TYR A 84 1.70 -4.88 -5.75
CA TYR A 84 0.99 -4.45 -6.96
C TYR A 84 0.69 -2.94 -6.96
N ILE A 85 0.92 -2.24 -5.85
CA ILE A 85 0.68 -0.80 -5.73
C ILE A 85 2.02 -0.05 -5.82
N ILE A 86 2.10 0.87 -6.78
CA ILE A 86 3.19 1.81 -6.97
C ILE A 86 2.72 3.19 -6.50
N PRO A 87 2.99 3.59 -5.24
CA PRO A 87 2.49 4.84 -4.69
C PRO A 87 3.20 6.06 -5.29
N LEU A 88 2.43 7.13 -5.47
CA LEU A 88 2.92 8.48 -5.71
C LEU A 88 2.41 9.39 -4.60
N TYR A 89 3.29 9.87 -3.72
CA TYR A 89 2.88 10.67 -2.57
C TYR A 89 2.68 12.14 -2.94
N ILE A 90 1.42 12.58 -2.97
CA ILE A 90 1.01 13.96 -3.21
C ILE A 90 0.05 14.35 -2.10
N GLY A 91 0.38 15.38 -1.32
CA GLY A 91 -0.47 15.80 -0.21
C GLY A 91 -0.62 14.74 0.86
N PHE A 92 0.43 13.96 1.11
CA PHE A 92 0.48 12.96 2.15
C PHE A 92 0.57 13.64 3.52
N ASN A 93 -0.40 13.37 4.39
CA ASN A 93 -0.33 13.77 5.79
C ASN A 93 -0.07 12.54 6.66
N TYR A 94 0.80 12.66 7.66
CA TYR A 94 0.97 11.62 8.66
C TYR A 94 1.23 12.20 10.04
N VAL A 95 0.32 11.91 10.98
CA VAL A 95 0.38 12.41 12.36
C VAL A 95 0.64 11.25 13.32
N SER A 96 1.86 10.70 13.25
CA SER A 96 2.39 9.84 14.31
C SER A 96 3.88 10.12 14.46
N GLY A 97 4.30 10.34 15.70
CA GLY A 97 5.69 10.66 16.06
C GLY A 97 6.69 9.53 15.82
N LYS A 98 6.28 8.41 15.21
CA LYS A 98 7.10 7.22 14.98
C LYS A 98 7.33 6.90 13.50
N ILE A 99 6.88 7.73 12.56
CA ILE A 99 6.82 7.31 11.14
C ILE A 99 8.18 6.89 10.56
N ALA A 100 9.21 7.66 10.87
CA ALA A 100 10.54 7.55 10.29
C ALA A 100 11.23 6.23 10.67
N ALA A 101 11.07 5.83 11.93
CA ALA A 101 11.65 4.59 12.45
C ALA A 101 10.82 3.36 12.06
N ASN A 102 9.52 3.53 11.80
CA ASN A 102 8.58 2.43 11.57
C ASN A 102 8.28 2.14 10.09
N HIS A 103 8.61 3.04 9.16
CA HIS A 103 8.18 2.94 7.75
C HIS A 103 9.33 3.10 6.73
N PRO A 104 10.35 2.21 6.75
CA PRO A 104 11.44 2.22 5.76
C PRO A 104 10.96 2.07 4.31
N HIS A 105 9.73 1.60 4.09
CA HIS A 105 9.13 1.41 2.78
C HIS A 105 8.75 2.72 2.07
N LEU A 106 8.79 3.89 2.72
CA LEU A 106 8.52 5.17 2.06
C LEU A 106 9.72 5.65 1.23
N LYS A 107 10.93 5.33 1.68
CA LYS A 107 12.19 5.81 1.10
C LYS A 107 12.38 5.47 -0.39
N PRO A 108 12.00 4.28 -0.88
CA PRO A 108 12.07 3.97 -2.31
C PRO A 108 11.16 4.83 -3.22
N TYR A 109 10.26 5.63 -2.64
CA TYR A 109 9.27 6.44 -3.36
C TYR A 109 9.49 7.96 -3.19
N GLU A 110 10.71 8.36 -2.84
CA GLU A 110 11.12 9.76 -2.79
C GLU A 110 11.01 10.47 -4.16
N PRO A 111 10.73 11.80 -4.18
CA PRO A 111 10.43 12.64 -3.02
C PRO A 111 8.98 12.53 -2.56
N ILE A 112 8.75 12.65 -1.25
CA ILE A 112 7.41 12.60 -0.64
C ILE A 112 6.77 13.99 -0.64
N GLY A 113 5.64 14.15 -1.35
CA GLY A 113 4.81 15.35 -1.29
C GLY A 113 3.98 15.39 -0.01
N CYS A 114 4.40 16.20 0.96
CA CYS A 114 3.76 16.34 2.26
C CYS A 114 2.64 17.39 2.25
N ARG A 115 1.52 17.11 2.92
CA ARG A 115 0.39 18.04 3.03
C ARG A 115 0.71 19.27 3.87
N ASP A 116 1.46 19.07 4.95
CA ASP A 116 1.68 20.05 6.01
C ASP A 116 3.14 20.05 6.49
N GLU A 117 3.51 21.13 7.18
CA GLU A 117 4.89 21.34 7.64
C GLU A 117 5.33 20.36 8.72
N TYR A 118 4.40 19.81 9.50
CA TYR A 118 4.75 18.79 10.49
C TYR A 118 5.19 17.51 9.78
N THR A 119 4.38 16.99 8.86
CA THR A 119 4.71 15.81 8.06
C THR A 119 6.03 16.02 7.31
N LEU A 120 6.24 17.21 6.71
CA LEU A 120 7.50 17.55 6.04
C LEU A 120 8.73 17.44 6.97
N ARG A 121 8.64 18.04 8.17
CA ARG A 121 9.74 18.01 9.15
C ARG A 121 10.02 16.59 9.62
N VAL A 122 8.97 15.81 9.85
CA VAL A 122 9.09 14.41 10.24
C VAL A 122 9.80 13.58 9.16
N MET A 123 9.43 13.73 7.88
CA MET A 123 10.08 13.02 6.76
C MET A 123 11.56 13.43 6.62
N ARG A 124 11.85 14.73 6.63
CA ARG A 124 13.23 15.22 6.51
C ARG A 124 14.10 14.80 7.70
N GLY A 125 13.54 14.79 8.90
CA GLY A 125 14.21 14.26 10.11
C GLY A 125 14.57 12.78 10.00
N ALA A 126 13.83 12.01 9.18
CA ALA A 126 14.12 10.62 8.85
C ALA A 126 15.22 10.44 7.79
N GLY A 127 15.73 11.53 7.21
CA GLY A 127 16.56 11.49 6.01
C GLY A 127 15.78 11.02 4.78
N ILE A 128 14.48 11.32 4.71
CA ILE A 128 13.63 11.10 3.54
C ILE A 128 13.49 12.41 2.75
N GLU A 129 13.74 12.36 1.43
CA GLU A 129 13.52 13.51 0.56
C GLU A 129 12.03 13.86 0.52
N ALA A 130 11.67 15.09 0.86
CA ALA A 130 10.29 15.54 0.96
C ALA A 130 10.14 17.04 0.70
N TYR A 131 8.96 17.42 0.22
CA TYR A 131 8.56 18.81 -0.06
C TYR A 131 7.13 19.08 0.39
N LEU A 132 6.78 20.35 0.60
CA LEU A 132 5.40 20.73 0.92
C LEU A 132 4.59 20.82 -0.38
N SER A 133 3.57 19.98 -0.51
CA SER A 133 2.69 19.93 -1.69
C SER A 133 1.31 20.53 -1.46
N GLY A 134 0.91 20.79 -0.20
CA GLY A 134 -0.49 21.08 0.13
C GLY A 134 -1.40 19.90 -0.20
N CYS A 135 -2.63 20.14 -0.66
CA CYS A 135 -3.55 19.08 -1.09
C CYS A 135 -3.91 19.22 -2.58
N LEU A 136 -4.02 18.09 -3.30
CA LEU A 136 -4.42 18.07 -4.72
C LEU A 136 -5.79 18.73 -4.94
N THR A 137 -6.65 18.80 -3.93
CA THR A 137 -7.96 19.47 -4.04
C THR A 137 -7.86 20.95 -4.37
N LEU A 138 -6.70 21.60 -4.14
CA LEU A 138 -6.49 22.99 -4.56
C LEU A 138 -6.42 23.13 -6.08
N THR A 139 -6.14 22.05 -6.84
CA THR A 139 -6.03 22.08 -8.30
C THR A 139 -7.36 21.91 -9.03
N LEU A 140 -8.48 21.83 -8.30
CA LEU A 140 -9.81 21.75 -8.92
C LEU A 140 -10.07 22.96 -9.83
N PRO A 141 -10.76 22.78 -10.97
CA PRO A 141 -10.94 23.85 -11.95
C PRO A 141 -11.74 25.00 -11.37
N ARG A 142 -11.46 26.24 -11.82
CA ARG A 142 -12.26 27.39 -11.45
C ARG A 142 -13.70 27.20 -11.92
N ARG A 143 -14.68 27.60 -11.12
CA ARG A 143 -16.08 27.56 -11.54
C ARG A 143 -16.34 28.53 -12.69
N ARG A 144 -17.35 28.23 -13.51
CA ARG A 144 -17.93 29.27 -14.39
C ARG A 144 -18.62 30.33 -13.51
N PRO A 145 -18.62 31.62 -13.91
CA PRO A 145 -19.36 32.64 -13.19
C PRO A 145 -20.82 32.19 -12.97
N PRO A 146 -21.27 32.02 -11.73
CA PRO A 146 -22.60 31.52 -11.45
C PRO A 146 -23.65 32.58 -11.79
N ALA A 147 -24.77 32.17 -12.34
CA ALA A 147 -25.87 33.08 -12.68
C ALA A 147 -26.53 33.70 -11.44
N ASN A 148 -26.49 33.01 -10.29
CA ASN A 148 -27.10 33.45 -9.04
C ASN A 148 -26.32 32.94 -7.82
N ALA A 149 -25.08 33.41 -7.64
CA ALA A 149 -24.35 33.18 -6.38
C ALA A 149 -24.91 34.08 -5.28
N ARG A 150 -25.78 33.51 -4.44
CA ARG A 150 -26.37 34.21 -3.29
C ARG A 150 -26.14 33.50 -1.97
N ARG A 151 -25.91 32.18 -1.99
CA ARG A 151 -25.89 31.35 -0.77
C ARG A 151 -24.63 31.54 0.05
N VAL A 152 -24.79 31.60 1.37
CA VAL A 152 -23.69 31.52 2.34
C VAL A 152 -23.71 30.13 2.96
N PHE A 153 -22.74 29.28 2.63
CA PHE A 153 -22.68 27.95 3.21
C PHE A 153 -21.87 27.96 4.50
N LEU A 154 -22.48 27.51 5.60
CA LEU A 154 -21.81 27.28 6.88
C LEU A 154 -21.60 25.77 7.03
N VAL A 155 -20.35 25.32 6.94
CA VAL A 155 -20.01 23.90 6.83
C VAL A 155 -19.19 23.45 8.03
N ASP A 156 -19.79 22.64 8.90
CA ASP A 156 -19.20 22.17 10.17
C ASP A 156 -18.57 23.31 10.99
N VAL A 157 -19.24 24.46 11.09
CA VAL A 157 -18.72 25.62 11.81
C VAL A 157 -18.79 25.42 13.34
N PRO A 158 -17.88 26.02 14.13
CA PRO A 158 -17.96 25.95 15.59
C PRO A 158 -19.20 26.62 16.17
N GLU A 159 -19.74 26.05 17.25
CA GLU A 159 -20.83 26.64 18.02
C GLU A 159 -20.45 28.03 18.54
N GLY A 160 -21.36 28.99 18.44
CA GLY A 160 -21.22 30.36 18.90
C GLY A 160 -20.79 31.33 17.79
N LEU A 161 -20.32 30.83 16.65
CA LEU A 161 -20.04 31.65 15.48
C LEU A 161 -21.29 32.41 14.99
N GLU A 162 -22.48 31.84 15.18
CA GLU A 162 -23.77 32.38 14.74
C GLU A 162 -24.01 33.80 15.28
N THR A 163 -23.53 34.08 16.50
CA THR A 163 -23.66 35.39 17.15
C THR A 163 -22.81 36.49 16.51
N HIS A 164 -21.85 36.11 15.66
CA HIS A 164 -20.96 37.03 14.95
C HIS A 164 -21.35 37.22 13.49
N ILE A 165 -22.34 36.47 12.97
CA ILE A 165 -22.78 36.56 11.57
C ILE A 165 -23.62 37.84 11.40
N PRO A 166 -23.28 38.71 10.42
CA PRO A 166 -24.10 39.89 10.13
C PRO A 166 -25.53 39.50 9.73
N GLU A 167 -26.51 40.21 10.28
CA GLU A 167 -27.94 39.98 9.99
C GLU A 167 -28.26 40.00 8.49
N ALA A 168 -27.56 40.85 7.72
CA ALA A 168 -27.70 40.94 6.28
C ALA A 168 -27.39 39.64 5.51
N LEU A 169 -26.59 38.74 6.08
CA LEU A 169 -26.27 37.44 5.46
C LEU A 169 -27.25 36.33 5.85
N MET A 170 -28.00 36.50 6.96
CA MET A 170 -28.79 35.42 7.56
C MET A 170 -29.89 34.87 6.64
N GLY A 171 -30.45 35.71 5.76
CA GLY A 171 -31.48 35.29 4.79
C GLY A 171 -30.98 34.33 3.70
N ASP A 172 -29.66 34.16 3.58
CA ASP A 172 -29.00 33.36 2.54
C ASP A 172 -28.15 32.21 3.09
N VAL A 173 -28.12 32.06 4.41
CA VAL A 173 -27.36 31.03 5.10
C VAL A 173 -27.98 29.65 4.88
N GLU A 174 -27.12 28.68 4.59
CA GLU A 174 -27.44 27.27 4.62
C GLU A 174 -26.37 26.50 5.42
N TYR A 175 -26.83 25.67 6.36
CA TYR A 175 -25.96 24.82 7.16
C TYR A 175 -25.78 23.46 6.48
N LEU A 176 -24.53 23.01 6.35
CA LEU A 176 -24.18 21.70 5.82
C LEU A 176 -23.19 21.00 6.74
N ALA A 177 -23.23 19.67 6.72
CA ALA A 177 -22.25 18.83 7.38
C ALA A 177 -21.47 18.02 6.34
N HIS A 178 -20.14 17.95 6.47
CA HIS A 178 -19.30 17.09 5.63
C HIS A 178 -18.99 15.75 6.30
N GLU A 179 -19.38 15.62 7.56
CA GLU A 179 -19.25 14.41 8.36
C GLU A 179 -20.59 14.10 9.01
N VAL A 180 -21.14 12.92 8.71
CA VAL A 180 -22.47 12.51 9.17
C VAL A 180 -22.39 11.11 9.76
N GLU A 181 -23.08 10.93 10.88
CA GLU A 181 -23.31 9.61 11.48
C GLU A 181 -24.43 8.89 10.74
N LEU A 182 -24.17 7.67 10.28
CA LEU A 182 -25.13 6.79 9.61
C LEU A 182 -25.37 5.52 10.42
N ASP A 183 -26.58 4.98 10.29
CA ASP A 183 -26.94 3.66 10.81
C ASP A 183 -26.23 2.54 10.04
N GLN A 184 -25.94 1.41 10.71
CA GLN A 184 -25.19 0.28 10.10
C GLN A 184 -25.86 -0.31 8.86
N GLN A 185 -27.17 -0.15 8.72
CA GLN A 185 -27.92 -0.60 7.55
C GLN A 185 -27.44 0.09 6.25
N PHE A 186 -26.73 1.22 6.37
CA PHE A 186 -26.06 1.92 5.29
C PHE A 186 -24.56 1.59 5.29
N SER A 187 -24.20 0.31 5.11
CA SER A 187 -22.83 -0.15 4.90
C SER A 187 -22.67 -0.92 3.58
N GLY A 188 -21.47 -0.90 2.99
CA GLY A 188 -21.13 -1.65 1.77
C GLY A 188 -20.91 -0.80 0.51
N ARG A 189 -20.66 -1.46 -0.63
CA ARG A 189 -20.23 -0.82 -1.90
C ARG A 189 -21.20 0.23 -2.45
N ASP A 190 -22.50 0.03 -2.28
CA ASP A 190 -23.51 0.96 -2.79
C ASP A 190 -23.49 2.31 -2.03
N VAL A 191 -23.08 2.28 -0.76
CA VAL A 191 -22.92 3.49 0.06
C VAL A 191 -21.72 4.29 -0.42
N PHE A 192 -20.60 3.66 -0.78
CA PHE A 192 -19.39 4.37 -1.25
C PHE A 192 -19.62 5.12 -2.56
N LYS A 193 -20.33 4.48 -3.50
CA LYS A 193 -20.76 5.16 -4.72
C LYS A 193 -21.66 6.35 -4.37
N ALA A 194 -22.59 6.18 -3.43
CA ALA A 194 -23.48 7.25 -3.01
C ALA A 194 -22.74 8.42 -2.31
N THR A 195 -21.73 8.17 -1.47
CA THR A 195 -20.96 9.23 -0.79
C THR A 195 -20.13 10.04 -1.77
N ARG A 196 -19.51 9.38 -2.76
CA ARG A 196 -18.79 10.08 -3.83
C ARG A 196 -19.72 10.89 -4.72
N GLU A 197 -20.85 10.34 -5.14
CA GLU A 197 -21.84 11.09 -5.92
C GLU A 197 -22.42 12.26 -5.11
N TYR A 198 -22.59 12.08 -3.80
CA TYR A 198 -22.98 13.17 -2.90
C TYR A 198 -21.88 14.24 -2.77
N ALA A 199 -20.61 13.86 -2.67
CA ALA A 199 -19.49 14.80 -2.68
C ALA A 199 -19.46 15.60 -3.99
N ARG A 200 -19.68 14.95 -5.13
CA ARG A 200 -19.79 15.61 -6.45
C ARG A 200 -20.97 16.57 -6.49
N PHE A 201 -22.12 16.15 -5.98
CA PHE A 201 -23.30 16.99 -5.86
C PHE A 201 -23.03 18.24 -5.01
N ILE A 202 -22.43 18.08 -3.83
CA ILE A 202 -22.08 19.20 -2.95
C ILE A 202 -21.06 20.14 -3.60
N LEU A 203 -20.04 19.61 -4.29
CA LEU A 203 -19.07 20.42 -5.02
C LEU A 203 -19.74 21.24 -6.14
N ASN A 204 -20.71 20.66 -6.86
CA ASN A 204 -21.49 21.37 -7.86
C ASN A 204 -22.36 22.47 -7.24
N ARG A 205 -22.99 22.21 -6.09
CA ARG A 205 -23.74 23.25 -5.36
C ARG A 205 -22.87 24.42 -4.95
N TYR A 206 -21.66 24.15 -4.45
CA TYR A 206 -20.70 25.22 -4.17
C TYR A 206 -20.37 26.01 -5.43
N ALA A 207 -20.10 25.32 -6.54
CA ALA A 207 -19.83 25.99 -7.81
C ALA A 207 -21.01 26.88 -8.26
N GLU A 208 -22.24 26.39 -8.20
CA GLU A 208 -23.41 27.06 -8.78
C GLU A 208 -24.06 28.11 -7.88
N GLU A 209 -24.07 27.89 -6.56
CA GLU A 209 -24.92 28.65 -5.62
C GLU A 209 -24.12 29.56 -4.67
N ALA A 210 -22.86 29.23 -4.37
CA ALA A 210 -22.14 29.86 -3.27
C ALA A 210 -21.69 31.29 -3.60
N ALA A 211 -22.09 32.25 -2.77
CA ALA A 211 -21.47 33.57 -2.65
C ALA A 211 -20.29 33.57 -1.66
N LEU A 212 -20.39 32.77 -0.59
CA LEU A 212 -19.41 32.66 0.49
C LEU A 212 -19.48 31.25 1.10
N VAL A 213 -18.33 30.72 1.51
CA VAL A 213 -18.24 29.47 2.29
C VAL A 213 -17.50 29.77 3.60
N VAL A 214 -18.07 29.37 4.72
CA VAL A 214 -17.46 29.44 6.05
C VAL A 214 -17.34 28.04 6.60
N THR A 215 -16.14 27.60 6.96
CA THR A 215 -15.91 26.20 7.32
C THR A 215 -14.74 25.97 8.25
N SER A 216 -14.80 24.86 9.00
CA SER A 216 -13.69 24.31 9.77
C SER A 216 -12.92 23.18 9.07
N ARG A 217 -13.38 22.77 7.87
CA ARG A 217 -12.90 21.59 7.15
C ARG A 217 -11.95 21.98 6.02
N LEU A 218 -10.73 21.43 6.07
CA LEU A 218 -9.72 21.57 5.00
C LEU A 218 -10.27 21.15 3.63
N HIS A 219 -10.95 20.00 3.56
CA HIS A 219 -11.53 19.49 2.31
C HIS A 219 -12.88 20.11 1.92
N CYS A 220 -13.35 21.12 2.66
CA CYS A 220 -14.38 22.05 2.16
C CYS A 220 -13.68 23.33 1.64
N ALA A 221 -12.78 23.89 2.45
CA ALA A 221 -12.08 25.13 2.16
C ALA A 221 -11.23 25.07 0.88
N ALA A 222 -10.33 24.09 0.77
CA ALA A 222 -9.40 24.02 -0.37
C ALA A 222 -10.13 23.85 -1.72
N PRO A 223 -11.12 22.94 -1.88
CA PRO A 223 -11.96 22.92 -3.09
C PRO A 223 -12.67 24.25 -3.37
N CYS A 224 -13.25 24.89 -2.36
CA CYS A 224 -14.00 26.14 -2.56
C CYS A 224 -13.07 27.30 -2.97
N MET A 225 -11.88 27.39 -2.38
CA MET A 225 -10.84 28.33 -2.82
C MET A 225 -10.43 28.04 -4.27
N ALA A 226 -10.24 26.78 -4.65
CA ALA A 226 -9.88 26.37 -6.02
C ALA A 226 -10.96 26.73 -7.06
N LEU A 227 -12.24 26.61 -6.68
CA LEU A 227 -13.38 27.05 -7.47
C LEU A 227 -13.42 28.57 -7.63
N GLY A 228 -12.69 29.35 -6.82
CA GLY A 228 -12.73 30.82 -6.82
C GLY A 228 -13.86 31.39 -5.95
N ILE A 229 -14.32 30.64 -4.94
CA ILE A 229 -15.32 31.07 -3.97
C ILE A 229 -14.58 31.75 -2.81
N PRO A 230 -15.06 32.90 -2.30
CA PRO A 230 -14.55 33.45 -1.05
C PRO A 230 -14.74 32.47 0.11
N VAL A 231 -13.70 32.28 0.93
CA VAL A 231 -13.71 31.33 2.05
C VAL A 231 -13.29 32.00 3.35
N ILE A 232 -14.02 31.72 4.43
CA ILE A 232 -13.63 32.06 5.82
C ILE A 232 -13.32 30.75 6.55
N LEU A 233 -12.12 30.65 7.09
CA LEU A 233 -11.69 29.51 7.90
C LEU A 233 -11.95 29.79 9.37
N VAL A 234 -12.72 28.92 10.02
CA VAL A 234 -13.07 29.00 11.44
C VAL A 234 -12.78 27.69 12.14
N LYS A 235 -12.15 27.69 13.31
CA LYS A 235 -11.84 26.44 14.01
C LYS A 235 -11.69 26.64 15.51
N ASP A 236 -12.19 25.69 16.29
CA ASP A 236 -11.97 25.69 17.74
C ASP A 236 -10.53 25.31 18.08
N ASN A 237 -10.05 24.20 17.52
CA ASN A 237 -8.68 23.74 17.67
C ASN A 237 -7.98 23.78 16.31
N VAL A 238 -6.96 24.61 16.13
CA VAL A 238 -6.25 24.69 14.84
C VAL A 238 -5.32 23.49 14.68
N ASP A 239 -5.78 22.48 13.93
CA ASP A 239 -5.01 21.28 13.63
C ASP A 239 -3.80 21.59 12.71
N ILE A 240 -2.66 20.96 12.97
CA ILE A 240 -1.40 21.14 12.21
C ILE A 240 -1.54 20.81 10.72
N ASN A 241 -2.51 19.98 10.33
CA ASN A 241 -2.77 19.63 8.93
C ASN A 241 -3.39 20.78 8.12
N LEU A 242 -3.89 21.83 8.76
CA LEU A 242 -4.32 23.08 8.11
C LEU A 242 -3.17 24.09 7.89
N SER A 243 -1.95 23.82 8.40
CA SER A 243 -0.84 24.81 8.40
C SER A 243 -0.50 25.41 7.04
N TRP A 244 -0.78 24.73 5.93
CA TRP A 244 -0.53 25.28 4.60
C TRP A 244 -1.62 26.26 4.12
N LEU A 245 -2.82 26.22 4.72
CA LEU A 245 -3.95 27.08 4.35
C LEU A 245 -3.83 28.51 4.90
N ASP A 246 -3.09 28.72 5.99
CA ASP A 246 -2.89 30.06 6.55
C ASP A 246 -2.10 30.99 5.63
N LYS A 247 -1.41 30.43 4.62
CA LYS A 247 -0.82 31.15 3.49
C LYS A 247 -1.87 31.88 2.64
N PHE A 248 -3.11 31.39 2.62
CA PHE A 248 -4.20 31.87 1.77
C PHE A 248 -5.26 32.66 2.54
N ALA A 249 -5.58 32.25 3.76
CA ALA A 249 -6.60 32.91 4.58
C ALA A 249 -6.29 32.77 6.07
N LYS A 250 -6.57 33.82 6.85
CA LYS A 250 -6.47 33.75 8.32
C LYS A 250 -7.43 32.68 8.85
N ILE A 251 -6.93 31.80 9.70
CA ILE A 251 -7.74 30.83 10.43
C ILE A 251 -8.23 31.53 11.70
N HIS A 252 -9.54 31.73 11.83
CA HIS A 252 -10.15 32.36 12.99
C HIS A 252 -10.47 31.31 14.05
N THR A 253 -10.03 31.57 15.28
CA THR A 253 -10.47 30.85 16.49
C THR A 253 -11.56 31.64 17.22
N ARG A 254 -12.19 31.03 18.23
CA ARG A 254 -13.25 31.67 19.04
C ARG A 254 -12.85 33.06 19.53
N GLU A 255 -11.59 33.25 19.94
CA GLU A 255 -11.08 34.53 20.42
C GLU A 255 -11.03 35.62 19.34
N THR A 256 -11.09 35.24 18.07
CA THR A 256 -10.94 36.13 16.90
C THR A 256 -12.17 36.16 16.00
N PHE A 257 -13.30 35.59 16.43
CA PHE A 257 -14.56 35.63 15.65
C PHE A 257 -15.09 37.05 15.47
N ALA A 258 -14.90 37.92 16.46
CA ALA A 258 -15.24 39.34 16.35
C ALA A 258 -14.44 40.08 15.26
N ASP A 259 -13.28 39.55 14.85
CA ASP A 259 -12.42 40.15 13.84
C ASP A 259 -12.69 39.62 12.42
N ILE A 260 -13.70 38.77 12.23
CA ILE A 260 -13.99 38.16 10.93
C ILE A 260 -14.41 39.24 9.93
N ASN A 261 -13.69 39.31 8.80
CA ASN A 261 -14.17 40.02 7.63
C ASN A 261 -15.18 39.15 6.88
N TRP A 262 -16.47 39.50 7.01
CA TRP A 262 -17.59 38.81 6.36
C TRP A 262 -17.76 39.11 4.86
N GLN A 263 -16.86 39.91 4.28
CA GLN A 263 -16.77 40.16 2.84
C GLN A 263 -15.34 39.89 2.34
N PRO A 264 -14.84 38.64 2.44
CA PRO A 264 -13.53 38.31 1.92
C PRO A 264 -13.53 38.34 0.38
N GLN A 265 -12.39 38.68 -0.20
CA GLN A 265 -12.20 38.57 -1.65
C GLN A 265 -11.92 37.12 -2.04
N SER A 266 -12.32 36.73 -3.24
CA SER A 266 -11.89 35.46 -3.83
C SER A 266 -10.39 35.52 -4.15
N LEU A 267 -9.73 34.38 -4.02
CA LEU A 267 -8.31 34.24 -4.32
C LEU A 267 -8.12 33.94 -5.81
N ASP A 268 -7.17 34.62 -6.45
CA ASP A 268 -6.72 34.23 -7.79
C ASP A 268 -5.61 33.19 -7.70
N LEU A 269 -5.98 31.91 -7.82
CA LEU A 269 -5.06 30.79 -7.65
C LEU A 269 -4.61 30.15 -8.97
N GLU A 270 -5.02 30.63 -10.15
CA GLU A 270 -4.83 29.87 -11.40
C GLU A 270 -3.35 29.61 -11.72
N ALA A 271 -2.47 30.59 -11.55
CA ALA A 271 -1.04 30.40 -11.81
C ALA A 271 -0.42 29.33 -10.88
N LEU A 272 -0.80 29.36 -9.60
CA LEU A 272 -0.35 28.36 -8.63
C LEU A 272 -0.94 26.97 -8.94
N LYS A 273 -2.23 26.91 -9.29
CA LYS A 273 -2.92 25.67 -9.67
C LYS A 273 -2.27 25.01 -10.88
N GLU A 274 -1.90 25.81 -11.88
CA GLU A 274 -1.17 25.34 -13.06
C GLU A 274 0.23 24.81 -12.71
N GLN A 275 0.95 25.52 -11.84
CA GLN A 275 2.25 25.05 -11.35
C GLN A 275 2.11 23.73 -10.57
N MET A 276 1.17 23.64 -9.64
CA MET A 276 0.91 22.43 -8.85
C MET A 276 0.53 21.26 -9.76
N PHE A 277 -0.40 21.48 -10.70
CA PHE A 277 -0.78 20.47 -11.69
C PHE A 277 0.43 20.00 -12.50
N GLY A 278 1.25 20.92 -13.02
CA GLY A 278 2.43 20.56 -13.80
C GLY A 278 3.41 19.68 -13.02
N ILE A 279 3.65 19.99 -11.74
CA ILE A 279 4.50 19.18 -10.86
C ILE A 279 3.91 17.78 -10.66
N PHE A 280 2.62 17.68 -10.32
CA PHE A 280 1.97 16.40 -10.04
C PHE A 280 1.82 15.53 -11.29
N ALA A 281 1.48 16.14 -12.43
CA ALA A 281 1.39 15.48 -13.72
C ALA A 281 2.75 14.93 -14.16
N GLU A 282 3.82 15.72 -14.05
CA GLU A 282 5.17 15.27 -14.42
C GLU A 282 5.63 14.13 -13.50
N GLN A 283 5.40 14.22 -12.18
CA GLN A 283 5.75 13.13 -11.26
C GLN A 283 5.01 11.84 -11.59
N LEU A 284 3.70 11.92 -11.89
CA LEU A 284 2.90 10.76 -12.29
C LEU A 284 3.41 10.17 -13.61
N GLN A 285 3.60 10.99 -14.63
CA GLN A 285 4.06 10.52 -15.95
C GLN A 285 5.48 9.96 -15.89
N ALA A 286 6.38 10.57 -15.12
CA ALA A 286 7.73 10.05 -14.92
C ALA A 286 7.71 8.67 -14.24
N LEU A 287 6.85 8.51 -13.23
CA LEU A 287 6.66 7.22 -12.56
C LEU A 287 6.12 6.17 -13.53
N VAL A 288 5.09 6.49 -14.32
CA VAL A 288 4.55 5.63 -15.39
C VAL A 288 5.66 5.19 -16.33
N ARG A 289 6.40 6.14 -16.94
CA ARG A 289 7.48 5.86 -17.89
C ARG A 289 8.56 4.93 -17.31
N SER A 290 8.82 5.01 -16.01
CA SER A 290 9.85 4.20 -15.35
C SER A 290 9.38 2.79 -14.94
N ARG A 291 8.07 2.49 -15.02
CA ARG A 291 7.47 1.27 -14.46
C ARG A 291 6.62 0.48 -15.45
N GLU A 292 6.00 1.13 -16.42
CA GLU A 292 5.00 0.54 -17.30
C GLU A 292 5.50 -0.70 -18.03
N ALA A 293 6.55 -0.57 -18.83
CA ALA A 293 7.09 -1.69 -19.60
C ALA A 293 7.59 -2.85 -18.71
N LEU A 294 8.11 -2.54 -17.51
CA LEU A 294 8.57 -3.56 -16.57
C LEU A 294 7.40 -4.39 -16.05
N TYR A 295 6.32 -3.73 -15.64
CA TYR A 295 5.16 -4.42 -15.07
C TYR A 295 4.23 -5.02 -16.12
N GLU A 296 4.22 -4.50 -17.35
CA GLU A 296 3.58 -5.18 -18.48
C GLU A 296 4.27 -6.53 -18.78
N LEU A 297 5.61 -6.54 -18.80
CA LEU A 297 6.37 -7.78 -18.97
C LEU A 297 6.14 -8.73 -17.78
N SER A 298 6.11 -8.21 -16.56
CA SER A 298 5.85 -9.00 -15.36
C SER A 298 4.46 -9.63 -15.41
N SER A 299 3.42 -8.84 -15.68
CA SER A 299 2.03 -9.30 -15.84
C SER A 299 1.94 -10.42 -16.89
N PHE A 300 2.58 -10.27 -18.05
CA PHE A 300 2.59 -11.32 -19.07
C PHE A 300 3.10 -12.68 -18.56
N PHE A 301 4.17 -12.70 -17.76
CA PHE A 301 4.70 -13.95 -17.20
C PHE A 301 3.93 -14.43 -15.95
N GLU A 302 3.34 -13.51 -15.18
CA GLU A 302 2.54 -13.82 -14.00
C GLU A 302 1.17 -14.43 -14.35
N GLU A 303 0.53 -13.93 -15.40
CA GLU A 303 -0.77 -14.35 -15.90
C GLU A 303 -0.66 -15.68 -16.66
N ARG A 304 -0.71 -16.78 -15.92
CA ARG A 304 -0.62 -18.13 -16.50
C ARG A 304 -1.35 -19.17 -15.66
N GLU A 305 -1.74 -20.25 -16.32
CA GLU A 305 -2.02 -21.51 -15.63
C GLU A 305 -0.70 -22.04 -15.05
N ARG A 306 -0.61 -22.11 -13.73
CA ARG A 306 0.62 -22.55 -13.05
C ARG A 306 0.72 -24.08 -13.11
N ALA A 307 1.84 -24.59 -13.60
CA ALA A 307 2.17 -26.00 -13.48
C ALA A 307 2.31 -26.38 -11.99
N PRO A 308 2.13 -27.67 -11.63
CA PRO A 308 2.39 -28.13 -10.27
C PRO A 308 3.91 -28.16 -10.01
N TYR A 309 4.48 -26.99 -9.70
CA TYR A 309 5.90 -26.85 -9.42
C TYR A 309 6.28 -27.76 -8.24
N ASN A 310 7.48 -28.34 -8.30
CA ASN A 310 7.97 -29.28 -7.30
C ASN A 310 7.07 -30.53 -7.11
N ASN A 311 6.18 -30.88 -8.05
CA ASN A 311 5.29 -32.05 -7.94
C ASN A 311 6.01 -33.35 -7.54
N ARG A 312 7.23 -33.58 -8.02
CA ARG A 312 8.03 -34.75 -7.64
C ARG A 312 8.45 -34.70 -6.17
N LEU A 313 8.95 -33.55 -5.71
CA LEU A 313 9.30 -33.35 -4.30
C LEU A 313 8.06 -33.52 -3.42
N ALA A 314 6.94 -32.92 -3.82
CA ALA A 314 5.66 -33.04 -3.11
C ALA A 314 5.20 -34.50 -3.02
N GLY A 315 5.29 -35.25 -4.12
CA GLY A 315 4.97 -36.68 -4.12
C GLY A 315 5.89 -37.50 -3.23
N GLN A 316 7.22 -37.25 -3.27
CA GLN A 316 8.18 -37.91 -2.38
C GLN A 316 7.88 -37.62 -0.91
N LEU A 317 7.68 -36.35 -0.57
CA LEU A 317 7.37 -35.91 0.78
C LEU A 317 6.06 -36.55 1.27
N ALA A 318 5.00 -36.54 0.46
CA ALA A 318 3.72 -37.14 0.81
C ALA A 318 3.83 -38.65 1.10
N VAL A 319 4.55 -39.40 0.26
CA VAL A 319 4.77 -40.84 0.46
C VAL A 319 5.60 -41.09 1.72
N GLY A 320 6.69 -40.35 1.91
CA GLY A 320 7.56 -40.49 3.07
C GLY A 320 6.84 -40.18 4.38
N MET A 321 6.12 -39.05 4.43
CA MET A 321 5.46 -38.60 5.65
C MET A 321 4.20 -39.42 5.98
N ALA A 322 3.50 -39.96 4.97
CA ALA A 322 2.36 -40.87 5.20
C ALA A 322 2.75 -42.09 6.04
N SER A 323 4.00 -42.57 5.89
CA SER A 323 4.51 -43.71 6.66
C SER A 323 4.81 -43.40 8.13
N LEU A 324 5.09 -42.13 8.47
CA LEU A 324 5.44 -41.70 9.82
C LEU A 324 4.22 -41.37 10.69
N GLN A 325 3.10 -40.94 10.08
CA GLN A 325 1.85 -40.55 10.75
C GLN A 325 2.05 -39.58 11.94
N ARG A 326 3.04 -38.68 11.87
CA ARG A 326 3.37 -37.72 12.93
C ARG A 326 2.61 -36.41 12.74
N LYS A 327 1.94 -35.94 13.81
CA LYS A 327 1.24 -34.66 13.82
C LYS A 327 2.19 -33.46 13.87
N SER A 328 3.33 -33.60 14.53
CA SER A 328 4.41 -32.62 14.57
C SER A 328 5.76 -33.34 14.43
N LEU A 329 6.77 -32.62 13.96
CA LEU A 329 8.08 -33.20 13.68
C LEU A 329 9.19 -32.17 13.81
N ARG A 330 10.23 -32.45 14.59
CA ARG A 330 11.49 -31.69 14.53
C ARG A 330 12.37 -32.35 13.50
N TYR A 331 12.71 -31.64 12.44
CA TYR A 331 13.49 -32.21 11.35
C TYR A 331 14.80 -31.47 11.12
N ALA A 332 15.78 -32.21 10.62
CA ALA A 332 17.02 -31.69 10.09
C ALA A 332 17.01 -31.74 8.56
N ILE A 333 17.71 -30.80 7.93
CA ILE A 333 18.01 -30.86 6.49
C ILE A 333 19.50 -31.12 6.32
N TRP A 334 19.85 -31.99 5.38
CA TRP A 334 21.21 -32.13 4.87
C TRP A 334 21.29 -31.59 3.45
N GLY A 335 22.05 -30.51 3.27
CA GLY A 335 22.21 -29.80 2.00
C GLY A 335 21.60 -28.41 2.07
N ALA A 336 22.41 -27.38 2.34
CA ALA A 336 22.00 -25.98 2.47
C ALA A 336 21.93 -25.22 1.14
N GLY A 337 21.97 -25.93 0.01
CA GLY A 337 21.78 -25.37 -1.32
C GLY A 337 20.31 -25.26 -1.76
N ALA A 338 20.10 -24.98 -3.05
CA ALA A 338 18.76 -24.78 -3.63
C ALA A 338 17.78 -25.95 -3.36
N GLY A 339 18.28 -27.19 -3.34
CA GLY A 339 17.47 -28.37 -3.03
C GLY A 339 16.91 -28.35 -1.59
N GLY A 340 17.75 -28.01 -0.60
CA GLY A 340 17.32 -27.86 0.79
C GLY A 340 16.35 -26.70 0.96
N THR A 341 16.58 -25.58 0.27
CA THR A 341 15.66 -24.43 0.30
C THR A 341 14.27 -24.82 -0.21
N LEU A 342 14.19 -25.47 -1.38
CA LEU A 342 12.91 -25.91 -1.96
C LEU A 342 12.21 -26.94 -1.07
N ALA A 343 12.97 -27.89 -0.50
CA ALA A 343 12.43 -28.88 0.42
C ALA A 343 11.87 -28.22 1.69
N HIS A 344 12.61 -27.30 2.31
CA HIS A 344 12.16 -26.59 3.50
C HIS A 344 10.87 -25.81 3.24
N LEU A 345 10.82 -25.01 2.16
CA LEU A 345 9.64 -24.23 1.80
C LEU A 345 8.42 -25.13 1.58
N LEU A 346 8.59 -26.23 0.85
CA LEU A 346 7.53 -27.20 0.60
C LEU A 346 7.05 -27.89 1.89
N ILE A 347 7.96 -28.25 2.79
CA ILE A 347 7.62 -28.86 4.09
C ILE A 347 6.83 -27.86 4.94
N GLN A 348 7.25 -26.60 5.02
CA GLN A 348 6.53 -25.58 5.78
C GLN A 348 5.13 -25.28 5.20
N GLU A 349 5.00 -25.26 3.88
CA GLU A 349 3.72 -25.09 3.21
C GLU A 349 2.77 -26.27 3.46
N THR A 350 3.29 -27.50 3.41
CA THR A 350 2.48 -28.73 3.53
C THR A 350 2.21 -29.13 4.98
N TYR A 351 3.17 -28.90 5.88
CA TYR A 351 3.15 -29.31 7.29
C TYR A 351 3.60 -28.16 8.21
N PRO A 352 2.72 -27.21 8.53
CA PRO A 352 3.06 -26.03 9.34
C PRO A 352 3.57 -26.35 10.75
N ASP A 353 3.15 -27.48 11.32
CA ASP A 353 3.58 -27.95 12.65
C ASP A 353 4.95 -28.65 12.64
N TYR A 354 5.58 -28.80 11.48
CA TYR A 354 6.92 -29.38 11.37
C TYR A 354 7.94 -28.26 11.49
N ARG A 355 8.94 -28.44 12.34
CA ARG A 355 9.94 -27.42 12.65
C ARG A 355 11.33 -27.88 12.24
N MET A 356 12.00 -27.09 11.40
CA MET A 356 13.43 -27.30 11.14
C MET A 356 14.21 -26.92 12.41
N VAL A 357 15.04 -27.82 12.89
CA VAL A 357 15.87 -27.62 14.10
C VAL A 357 17.36 -27.67 13.81
N ALA A 358 17.75 -28.20 12.65
CA ALA A 358 19.14 -28.29 12.24
C ALA A 358 19.28 -28.24 10.72
N ILE A 359 20.40 -27.68 10.28
CA ILE A 359 20.86 -27.71 8.89
C ILE A 359 22.32 -28.17 8.87
N VAL A 360 22.63 -29.11 7.99
CA VAL A 360 23.95 -29.71 7.88
C VAL A 360 24.43 -29.61 6.44
N ASP A 361 25.65 -29.12 6.24
CA ASP A 361 26.28 -29.07 4.93
C ASP A 361 27.82 -29.16 5.07
N GLY A 362 28.45 -29.92 4.17
CA GLY A 362 29.90 -30.13 4.17
C GLY A 362 30.69 -29.03 3.45
N PHE A 363 30.01 -28.17 2.68
CA PHE A 363 30.63 -27.12 1.87
C PHE A 363 30.10 -25.74 2.20
N GLU A 364 28.78 -25.61 2.37
CA GLU A 364 28.14 -24.33 2.68
C GLU A 364 28.36 -23.95 4.15
N THR A 365 28.47 -22.64 4.42
CA THR A 365 28.66 -22.10 5.77
C THR A 365 27.81 -20.84 5.96
N GLY A 366 27.58 -20.42 7.20
CA GLY A 366 26.74 -19.26 7.53
C GLY A 366 25.35 -19.67 8.01
N GLY A 367 24.34 -18.82 7.74
CA GLY A 367 22.97 -19.02 8.22
C GLY A 367 22.01 -19.54 7.15
N PHE A 368 21.06 -20.39 7.56
CA PHE A 368 20.01 -20.95 6.72
C PHE A 368 18.67 -20.90 7.47
N PHE A 369 17.73 -20.05 7.00
CA PHE A 369 16.44 -19.78 7.66
C PHE A 369 16.56 -19.52 9.18
N GLY A 370 17.58 -18.77 9.59
CA GLY A 370 17.81 -18.39 11.00
C GLY A 370 18.56 -19.44 11.84
N LEU A 371 19.01 -20.55 11.25
CA LEU A 371 19.88 -21.54 11.90
C LEU A 371 21.29 -21.48 11.34
N ASP A 372 22.30 -21.70 12.18
CA ASP A 372 23.69 -21.86 11.69
C ASP A 372 23.86 -23.20 10.99
N ILE A 373 24.44 -23.18 9.80
CA ILE A 373 24.83 -24.37 9.04
C ILE A 373 25.95 -25.07 9.82
N ARG A 374 25.73 -26.35 10.11
CA ARG A 374 26.67 -27.20 10.84
C ARG A 374 27.39 -28.16 9.91
N HIS A 375 28.62 -28.53 10.29
CA HIS A 375 29.38 -29.53 9.57
C HIS A 375 28.79 -30.94 9.79
N PRO A 376 28.83 -31.87 8.81
CA PRO A 376 28.38 -33.25 8.93
C PRO A 376 28.91 -34.05 10.11
N ASP A 377 30.00 -33.62 10.75
CA ASP A 377 30.55 -34.28 11.94
C ASP A 377 29.74 -34.01 13.20
N SER A 378 29.03 -32.88 13.29
CA SER A 378 28.22 -32.57 14.46
C SER A 378 26.87 -33.30 14.48
N LEU A 379 26.55 -34.08 13.45
CA LEU A 379 25.23 -34.68 13.26
C LEU A 379 24.77 -35.50 14.46
N ALA A 380 25.69 -36.20 15.13
CA ALA A 380 25.41 -37.02 16.31
C ALA A 380 24.95 -36.20 17.53
N GLU A 381 25.30 -34.91 17.57
CA GLU A 381 25.00 -33.99 18.67
C GLU A 381 23.69 -33.23 18.45
N LEU A 382 23.10 -33.34 17.26
CA LEU A 382 21.89 -32.60 16.88
C LEU A 382 20.64 -33.34 17.36
N ASP A 383 19.74 -32.60 18.00
CA ASP A 383 18.46 -33.12 18.50
C ASP A 383 17.36 -32.95 17.45
N TYR A 384 17.18 -33.97 16.60
CA TYR A 384 16.15 -34.03 15.57
C TYR A 384 15.45 -35.39 15.55
N ASP A 385 14.20 -35.40 15.11
CA ASP A 385 13.36 -36.60 15.06
C ASP A 385 13.37 -37.28 13.69
N PHE A 386 13.75 -36.54 12.63
CA PHE A 386 13.85 -37.03 11.25
C PHE A 386 14.81 -36.17 10.41
N LEU A 387 15.47 -36.72 9.40
CA LEU A 387 16.38 -35.99 8.51
C LEU A 387 15.98 -36.08 7.03
N PHE A 388 15.95 -34.95 6.34
CA PHE A 388 15.79 -34.88 4.89
C PHE A 388 17.14 -34.67 4.21
N ILE A 389 17.57 -35.64 3.39
CA ILE A 389 18.75 -35.50 2.54
C ILE A 389 18.31 -34.80 1.25
N CYS A 390 18.71 -33.54 1.10
CA CYS A 390 18.30 -32.64 0.02
C CYS A 390 19.44 -32.29 -0.95
N THR A 391 20.53 -33.04 -0.89
CA THR A 391 21.70 -32.92 -1.78
C THR A 391 21.94 -34.19 -2.57
N TYR A 392 22.20 -34.06 -3.88
CA TYR A 392 22.58 -35.20 -4.71
C TYR A 392 24.07 -35.57 -4.53
N SER A 393 24.96 -34.59 -4.52
CA SER A 393 26.41 -34.81 -4.39
C SER A 393 26.80 -35.34 -3.01
N GLY A 394 26.16 -34.83 -1.95
CA GLY A 394 26.38 -35.27 -0.58
C GLY A 394 25.60 -36.52 -0.18
N ARG A 395 24.84 -37.14 -1.09
CA ARG A 395 23.91 -38.23 -0.75
C ARG A 395 24.59 -39.44 -0.14
N GLU A 396 25.66 -39.92 -0.76
CA GLU A 396 26.36 -41.13 -0.30
C GLU A 396 27.07 -40.89 1.03
N GLU A 397 27.64 -39.69 1.21
CA GLU A 397 28.23 -39.28 2.49
C GLU A 397 27.17 -39.23 3.60
N ALA A 398 26.04 -38.59 3.32
CA ALA A 398 24.92 -38.48 4.26
C ALA A 398 24.40 -39.85 4.67
N ARG A 399 24.17 -40.73 3.68
CA ARG A 399 23.70 -42.09 3.92
C ARG A 399 24.70 -42.88 4.77
N ARG A 400 26.00 -42.81 4.45
CA ARG A 400 27.05 -43.50 5.22
C ARG A 400 27.05 -43.03 6.68
N LYS A 401 27.07 -41.73 6.94
CA LYS A 401 27.07 -41.17 8.30
C LYS A 401 25.80 -41.55 9.07
N LEU A 402 24.63 -41.53 8.44
CA LEU A 402 23.38 -41.94 9.08
C LEU A 402 23.36 -43.44 9.41
N LEU A 403 23.90 -44.28 8.54
CA LEU A 403 24.06 -45.72 8.81
C LEU A 403 25.01 -45.97 9.98
N GLU A 404 26.14 -45.24 10.06
CA GLU A 404 27.07 -45.31 11.19
C GLU A 404 26.41 -44.91 12.53
N LEU A 405 25.43 -44.00 12.48
CA LEU A 405 24.61 -43.61 13.63
C LEU A 405 23.41 -44.53 13.89
N GLY A 406 23.28 -45.65 13.15
CA GLY A 406 22.20 -46.62 13.32
C GLY A 406 20.82 -46.13 12.86
N ARG A 407 20.77 -45.10 12.00
CA ARG A 407 19.52 -44.53 11.47
C ARG A 407 19.03 -45.33 10.25
N GLU A 408 17.72 -45.51 10.15
CA GLU A 408 17.07 -46.28 9.09
C GLU A 408 16.34 -45.38 8.08
N GLU A 409 16.54 -45.64 6.79
CA GLU A 409 15.83 -44.93 5.72
C GLU A 409 14.33 -45.23 5.78
N GLY A 410 13.50 -44.20 5.64
CA GLY A 410 12.05 -44.28 5.78
C GLY A 410 11.55 -44.14 7.22
N LYS A 411 12.39 -44.36 8.24
CA LYS A 411 12.04 -44.18 9.67
C LYS A 411 12.69 -42.96 10.30
N ASP A 412 13.98 -42.78 10.07
CA ASP A 412 14.79 -41.70 10.65
C ASP A 412 15.20 -40.66 9.61
N TYR A 413 15.27 -41.04 8.34
CA TYR A 413 15.64 -40.13 7.27
C TYR A 413 15.03 -40.53 5.94
N MET A 414 14.99 -39.60 4.99
CA MET A 414 14.67 -39.91 3.60
C MET A 414 15.41 -39.02 2.61
N PHE A 415 15.44 -39.46 1.36
CA PHE A 415 15.92 -38.64 0.26
C PHE A 415 14.80 -37.79 -0.33
N LEU A 416 15.05 -36.49 -0.45
CA LEU A 416 14.09 -35.51 -0.95
C LEU A 416 14.79 -34.52 -1.88
N VAL A 417 14.81 -34.82 -3.19
CA VAL A 417 15.49 -34.00 -4.20
C VAL A 417 14.64 -33.80 -5.44
N SER A 418 14.76 -32.61 -6.05
CA SER A 418 14.02 -32.22 -7.25
C SER A 418 14.48 -32.95 -8.52
N HIS A 419 15.74 -33.41 -8.57
CA HIS A 419 16.34 -33.99 -9.77
C HIS A 419 16.99 -35.33 -9.48
N VAL A 420 16.77 -36.28 -10.40
CA VAL A 420 17.53 -37.53 -10.48
C VAL A 420 18.19 -37.56 -11.84
N VAL A 421 19.52 -37.56 -11.87
CA VAL A 421 20.27 -37.72 -13.12
C VAL A 421 19.96 -39.12 -13.66
N ASN A 422 19.15 -39.19 -14.72
CA ASN A 422 18.77 -40.44 -15.34
C ASN A 422 19.85 -40.84 -16.36
N THR A 423 20.83 -41.63 -15.92
CA THR A 423 21.88 -42.16 -16.81
C THR A 423 21.33 -43.32 -17.63
N ARG A 424 20.42 -43.05 -18.58
CA ARG A 424 20.17 -44.02 -19.66
C ARG A 424 21.51 -44.26 -20.36
N HIS A 425 21.97 -45.51 -20.39
CA HIS A 425 23.33 -45.96 -20.72
C HIS A 425 23.82 -45.70 -22.18
N GLY A 426 23.34 -44.66 -22.85
CA GLY A 426 23.82 -44.24 -24.18
C GLY A 426 23.94 -42.72 -24.36
N ALA A 427 23.06 -41.94 -23.73
CA ALA A 427 23.08 -40.47 -23.85
C ALA A 427 24.26 -39.81 -23.12
N SER A 428 24.72 -40.40 -22.02
CA SER A 428 25.88 -39.89 -21.28
C SER A 428 27.20 -40.07 -22.03
N GLU A 429 27.36 -41.17 -22.77
CA GLU A 429 28.56 -41.42 -23.57
C GLU A 429 28.58 -40.56 -24.85
N ASP A 430 27.43 -40.33 -25.47
CA ASP A 430 27.31 -39.39 -26.59
C ASP A 430 27.62 -37.95 -26.16
N PHE A 431 27.07 -37.48 -25.04
CA PHE A 431 27.41 -36.15 -24.49
C PHE A 431 28.90 -36.02 -24.16
N LYS A 432 29.51 -37.02 -23.50
CA LYS A 432 30.95 -37.02 -23.19
C LYS A 432 31.80 -36.99 -24.47
N SER A 433 31.43 -37.77 -25.48
CA SER A 433 32.11 -37.82 -26.78
C SER A 433 32.01 -36.48 -27.53
N GLN A 434 30.82 -35.86 -27.53
CA GLN A 434 30.60 -34.54 -28.12
C GLN A 434 31.38 -33.45 -27.38
N LEU A 435 31.36 -33.47 -26.04
CA LEU A 435 32.12 -32.54 -25.21
C LEU A 435 33.63 -32.71 -25.43
N ALA A 436 34.12 -33.95 -25.50
CA ALA A 436 35.53 -34.26 -25.77
C ALA A 436 35.97 -33.77 -27.16
N ARG A 437 35.12 -33.93 -28.19
CA ARG A 437 35.37 -33.35 -29.53
C ARG A 437 35.41 -31.83 -29.49
N PHE A 438 34.49 -31.18 -28.77
CA PHE A 438 34.45 -29.72 -28.67
C PHE A 438 35.66 -29.15 -27.93
N ILE A 439 36.12 -29.81 -26.86
CA ILE A 439 37.33 -29.43 -26.11
C ILE A 439 38.58 -29.68 -26.97
N GLY A 440 38.66 -30.84 -27.65
CA GLY A 440 39.78 -31.21 -28.50
C GLY A 440 39.92 -30.36 -29.77
N GLN A 441 38.89 -29.65 -30.20
CA GLN A 441 38.94 -28.67 -31.30
C GLN A 441 39.50 -27.29 -30.87
N ARG A 442 39.78 -27.08 -29.58
CA ARG A 442 40.38 -25.85 -29.04
C ARG A 442 41.85 -25.99 -28.64
N GLN A 443 42.47 -27.14 -28.85
CA GLN A 443 43.93 -27.33 -28.84
C GLN A 443 44.43 -27.38 -30.27
#